data_AF-A0A6J4XGH4-F1
#
_entry.id   AF-A0A6J4XGH4-F1
#
_cell.length_a   1.000
_cell.length_b   1.000
_cell.length_c   1.000
_cell.angle_alpha   90.00
_cell.angle_beta   90.00
_cell.angle_gamma   90.00
#
_symmetry.space_group_name_H-M   'P 1'
#
loop_
_entity.id
_entity.type
_entity.pdbx_description
1 polymer ?
#
loop_
_entity_poly.entity_id
_entity_poly.type
_entity_poly.pdbx_seq_one_letter_code
_entity_poly.pdbx_strand_id
1 'polypeptide(L)' 'FVAYATSPGSIAADGTGRNGIFTKHILNNIGEQNTPIEKVFKNVRKAVLRETDDKQMPWQASSLTGDFYFASNEIYTL' A
#
# COMPACT_ATOMS: atom_id res chain seq x y z
N PHE A 1 11.83 3.69 -0.15
CA PHE A 1 10.68 3.06 -0.84
C PHE A 1 9.84 4.17 -1.44
N VAL A 2 9.45 4.04 -2.71
CA VAL A 2 8.52 4.96 -3.36
C VAL A 2 7.35 4.14 -3.88
N ALA A 3 6.14 4.53 -3.50
CA ALA A 3 4.90 3.89 -3.93
C ALA A 3 4.15 4.85 -4.87
N TYR A 4 3.75 4.36 -6.03
CA TYR A 4 3.01 5.09 -7.03
C TYR A 4 1.58 4.58 -7.10
N ALA A 5 0.62 5.49 -7.21
CA ALA A 5 -0.81 5.15 -7.22
C ALA A 5 -1.24 4.34 -8.44
N THR A 6 -0.47 4.38 -9.53
CA THR A 6 -0.71 3.65 -10.78
C THR A 6 0.61 3.38 -11.52
N SER A 7 0.55 2.64 -12.61
CA SER A 7 1.71 2.27 -13.42
C SER A 7 2.15 3.44 -14.32
N PRO A 8 3.42 3.48 -14.77
CA PRO A 8 3.87 4.50 -15.72
C PRO A 8 2.96 4.60 -16.94
N GLY A 9 2.64 5.83 -17.34
CA GLY A 9 1.75 6.11 -18.48
C GLY A 9 0.26 5.82 -18.24
N SER A 10 -0.14 5.41 -17.03
CA SER A 10 -1.54 5.18 -16.67
C SER A 10 -2.07 6.27 -15.72
N ILE A 11 -3.39 6.24 -15.49
CA ILE A 11 -4.12 7.21 -14.65
C ILE A 11 -4.49 6.55 -13.32
N ALA A 12 -4.41 7.33 -12.24
CA ALA A 12 -4.96 6.95 -10.94
C ALA A 12 -6.34 7.59 -10.79
N ALA A 13 -7.35 6.80 -10.43
CA ALA A 13 -8.70 7.29 -10.23
C ALA A 13 -8.90 7.88 -8.82
N ASP A 14 -9.65 8.97 -8.74
CA ASP A 14 -10.05 9.60 -7.48
C ASP A 14 -11.08 8.75 -6.70
N GLY A 15 -11.80 7.87 -7.40
CA GLY A 15 -12.90 7.12 -6.81
C GLY A 15 -14.07 8.03 -6.42
N THR A 16 -14.90 7.58 -5.48
CA THR A 16 -16.12 8.30 -5.05
C THR A 16 -16.07 8.79 -3.60
N GLY A 17 -14.97 8.50 -2.89
CA GLY A 17 -14.82 8.81 -1.47
C GLY A 17 -14.01 10.08 -1.21
N ARG A 18 -13.70 10.32 0.08
CA ARG A 18 -12.86 11.45 0.51
C ARG A 18 -11.44 11.43 -0.06
N ASN A 19 -10.90 10.23 -0.30
CA ASN A 19 -9.54 10.03 -0.79
C ASN A 19 -9.56 9.26 -2.11
N GLY A 20 -8.53 9.47 -2.93
CA GLY A 20 -8.20 8.63 -4.08
C GLY A 20 -8.15 7.14 -3.73
N ILE A 21 -8.48 6.26 -4.69
CA ILE A 21 -8.61 4.80 -4.45
C ILE A 21 -7.33 4.22 -3.82
N PHE A 22 -6.16 4.65 -4.28
CA PHE A 22 -4.87 4.23 -3.72
C PHE A 22 -4.71 4.61 -2.25
N THR A 23 -4.91 5.89 -1.91
CA THR A 23 -4.80 6.40 -0.54
C THR A 23 -5.83 5.77 0.38
N LYS A 24 -7.06 5.54 -0.10
CA LYS A 24 -8.08 4.80 0.63
C LYS A 24 -7.58 3.43 1.06
N HIS A 25 -6.99 2.67 0.13
CA HIS A 25 -6.47 1.34 0.44
C HIS A 25 -5.20 1.36 1.28
N ILE A 26 -4.34 2.39 1.19
CA ILE A 26 -3.24 2.57 2.14
C ILE A 26 -3.78 2.68 3.57
N LEU A 27 -4.75 3.56 3.80
CA LEU A 27 -5.32 3.78 5.14
C LEU A 27 -5.95 2.50 5.72
N ASN A 28 -6.51 1.65 4.87
CA ASN A 28 -7.09 0.37 5.29
C ASN A 28 -6.04 -0.69 5.68
N ASN A 29 -4.78 -0.59 5.21
CA ASN A 29 -3.77 -1.64 5.38
C ASN A 29 -2.56 -1.19 6.20
N ILE A 30 -2.27 0.12 6.31
CA ILE A 30 -1.03 0.62 6.92
C ILE A 30 -0.90 0.32 8.42
N GLY A 31 -2.02 0.11 9.11
CA GLY A 31 -2.06 -0.25 10.54
C GLY A 31 -1.96 -1.75 10.82
N GLU A 32 -1.73 -2.60 9.81
CA GLU A 32 -1.59 -4.05 10.01
C GLU A 32 -0.36 -4.35 10.88
N GLN A 33 -0.59 -4.92 12.07
CA GLN A 33 0.45 -5.18 13.05
C GLN A 33 1.47 -6.19 12.53
N ASN A 34 2.74 -5.99 12.88
CA ASN A 34 3.86 -6.88 12.58
C ASN A 34 3.93 -7.30 11.10
N THR A 35 3.52 -6.40 10.21
CA THR A 35 3.49 -6.65 8.77
C THR A 35 4.56 -5.81 8.06
N PRO A 36 5.50 -6.44 7.33
CA PRO A 36 6.51 -5.71 6.58
C PRO A 36 5.88 -4.81 5.50
N ILE A 37 6.51 -3.66 5.23
CA ILE A 37 6.06 -2.68 4.23
C ILE A 37 5.77 -3.32 2.87
N GLU A 38 6.56 -4.29 2.43
CA GLU A 38 6.34 -5.00 1.16
C GLU A 38 5.01 -5.74 1.15
N LYS A 39 4.62 -6.34 2.28
CA LYS A 39 3.34 -7.06 2.41
C LYS A 39 2.17 -6.08 2.51
N VAL A 40 2.31 -4.98 3.25
CA VAL A 40 1.31 -3.89 3.28
C VAL A 40 1.00 -3.41 1.86
N PHE A 41 2.02 -3.03 1.08
CA PHE A 41 1.79 -2.49 -0.26
C PHE A 41 1.39 -3.56 -1.31
N LYS A 42 1.73 -4.85 -1.09
CA LYS A 42 1.12 -5.95 -1.85
C LYS A 42 -0.39 -6.04 -1.61
N ASN A 43 -0.84 -5.88 -0.37
CA ASN A 43 -2.27 -5.88 -0.03
C ASN A 43 -2.98 -4.66 -0.63
N VAL A 44 -2.37 -3.47 -0.53
CA VAL A 44 -2.86 -2.24 -1.19
C VAL A 44 -3.03 -2.46 -2.69
N ARG A 45 -2.02 -2.99 -3.40
CA ARG A 45 -2.13 -3.27 -4.83
C ARG A 45 -3.30 -4.20 -5.15
N LYS A 46 -3.43 -5.32 -4.43
CA LYS A 46 -4.54 -6.28 -4.63
C LYS A 46 -5.90 -5.61 -4.46
N ALA A 47 -6.04 -4.73 -3.48
CA ALA A 47 -7.30 -4.05 -3.20
C ALA A 47 -7.65 -3.01 -4.28
N VAL A 48 -6.66 -2.25 -4.75
CA VAL A 48 -6.84 -1.29 -5.86
C VAL A 48 -7.20 -2.03 -7.16
N LEU A 49 -6.50 -3.11 -7.50
CA LEU A 49 -6.81 -3.91 -8.68
C LEU A 49 -8.24 -4.44 -8.66
N ARG A 50 -8.66 -5.01 -7.52
CA ARG A 50 -10.02 -5.51 -7.34
C ARG A 50 -11.08 -4.42 -7.50
N GLU A 51 -10.87 -3.25 -6.92
CA GLU A 51 -11.86 -2.17 -6.96
C GLU A 51 -11.95 -1.50 -8.34
N THR A 52 -10.85 -1.50 -9.09
CA THR A 52 -10.76 -0.81 -10.37
C THR A 52 -10.94 -1.73 -11.57
N ASP A 53 -11.29 -3.00 -11.35
CA ASP A 53 -11.32 -4.05 -12.39
C ASP A 53 -10.01 -4.05 -13.21
N ASP A 54 -8.88 -4.10 -12.50
CA ASP A 54 -7.51 -4.07 -13.02
C ASP A 54 -7.09 -2.82 -13.82
N LYS A 55 -7.92 -1.76 -13.85
CA LYS A 55 -7.62 -0.52 -14.59
C LYS A 55 -6.55 0.36 -13.93
N GLN A 56 -6.36 0.25 -12.62
CA GLN A 56 -5.33 0.98 -11.88
C GLN A 56 -4.36 0.00 -11.24
N MET A 57 -3.08 0.07 -11.63
CA MET A 57 -2.04 -0.85 -11.19
C MET A 57 -0.98 -0.12 -10.34
N PRO A 58 -1.10 -0.08 -9.00
CA PRO A 58 -0.07 0.51 -8.16
C PRO A 58 1.28 -0.17 -8.30
N TRP A 59 2.34 0.62 -8.40
CA TRP A 59 3.72 0.15 -8.51
C TRP A 59 4.59 0.68 -7.36
N GLN A 60 5.69 -0.01 -7.07
CA GLN A 60 6.68 0.47 -6.11
C GLN A 60 8.10 0.28 -6.61
N ALA A 61 8.98 1.19 -6.17
CA ALA A 61 10.43 1.08 -6.29
C ALA A 61 11.05 1.08 -4.88
N SER A 62 11.97 0.15 -4.63
CA SER A 62 12.59 -0.01 -3.32
C SER A 62 14.07 -0.33 -3.42
N SER A 63 14.83 0.20 -2.48
CA SER A 63 16.23 -0.15 -2.19
C SER A 63 16.38 -0.51 -0.70
N LEU A 64 15.28 -0.95 -0.05
CA LEU A 64 15.31 -1.42 1.33
C LEU A 64 16.17 -2.68 1.41
N THR A 65 17.04 -2.73 2.42
CA THR A 65 17.96 -3.85 2.68
C THR A 65 17.53 -4.69 3.88
N GLY A 66 16.52 -4.25 4.63
CA GLY A 66 15.95 -4.94 5.77
C GLY A 66 14.48 -4.60 5.93
N ASP A 67 13.84 -5.23 6.90
CA ASP A 67 12.41 -5.08 7.11
C ASP A 67 12.07 -3.73 7.75
N PHE A 68 10.96 -3.15 7.31
CA PHE A 68 10.33 -2.00 7.95
C PHE A 68 8.87 -2.33 8.27
N TYR A 69 8.43 -1.91 9.45
CA TYR A 69 7.08 -2.14 9.96
C TYR A 69 6.46 -0.79 10.32
N PHE A 70 5.26 -0.50 9.81
CA PHE A 70 4.52 0.71 10.21
C PHE A 70 3.93 0.60 11.62
N ALA A 71 3.55 -0.62 12.00
CA ALA A 71 3.04 -0.94 13.31
C ALA A 71 3.72 -2.23 13.77
N SER A 72 4.57 -2.11 14.79
CA SER A 72 5.19 -3.23 15.48
C SER A 72 4.69 -3.26 16.92
N ASN A 73 4.38 -4.45 17.42
CA ASN A 73 4.27 -4.66 18.85
C ASN A 73 5.68 -5.02 19.35
N GLU A 74 6.44 -4.02 19.78
CA GLU A 74 7.61 -4.31 20.61
C GLU A 74 7.12 -4.86 21.94
N ILE A 75 7.24 -6.17 22.13
CA ILE A 75 7.22 -6.75 23.47
C ILE A 75 8.58 -6.42 24.07
N TYR A 76 8.64 -5.36 24.87
CA TYR A 76 9.74 -5.19 25.81
C TYR A 76 9.65 -6.32 26.83
N THR A 77 10.46 -7.36 26.67
CA THR A 77 10.78 -8.27 27.77
C THR A 77 11.61 -7.48 28.78
N LEU A 78 11.06 -7.29 29.98
CA LEU A 78 11.77 -6.79 31.17
C LEU A 78 12.85 -7.78 31.61
#